data_AF-A0A091T407-F1
#
_entry.id   AF-A0A091T407-F1
#
_cell.length_a   1.000
_cell.length_b   1.000
_cell.length_c   1.000
_cell.angle_alpha   90.00
_cell.angle_beta   90.00
_cell.angle_gamma   90.00
#
_symmetry.space_group_name_H-M   'P 1'
#
loop_
_entity.id
_entity.type
_entity.pdbx_description
1 polymer ?
#
loop_
_entity_poly.entity_id
_entity_poly.type
_entity_poly.pdbx_seq_one_letter_code
_entity_poly.pdbx_strand_id
1 'polypeptide(L)' 'RYFVDLTSMKEHFRSKVHKKRLKQLREAPYTQEEAERAAGMGSYIAPKKVEVQTQPLEEVIEMEASS' A
#
# COMPACT_ATOMS: atom_id res chain seq x y z
N ARG A 1 -1.18 13.04 0.27
CA ARG A 1 -1.90 14.00 1.14
C ARG A 1 -0.86 14.86 1.80
N TYR A 2 -1.10 16.17 1.90
CA TYR A 2 -0.22 17.08 2.62
C TYR A 2 -0.75 17.27 4.04
N PHE A 3 0.17 17.31 5.01
CA PHE A 3 -0.11 17.49 6.43
C PHE A 3 0.60 18.75 6.90
N VAL A 4 -0.01 19.47 7.84
CA VAL A 4 0.56 20.70 8.41
C VAL A 4 1.64 20.38 9.45
N ASP A 5 1.41 19.34 10.27
CA ASP A 5 2.31 18.94 11.37
C ASP A 5 2.66 17.45 11.33
N LEU A 6 3.79 17.07 11.90
CA LEU A 6 4.23 15.68 12.04
C LEU A 6 3.26 14.84 12.88
N THR A 7 2.67 15.41 13.93
CA THR A 7 1.66 14.73 14.76
C THR A 7 0.46 14.29 13.93
N SER A 8 -0.05 15.19 13.07
CA SER A 8 -1.17 14.90 12.18
C SER A 8 -0.85 13.82 11.13
N MET A 9 0.41 13.74 10.70
CA MET A 9 0.91 12.68 9.82
C MET A 9 0.97 11.32 10.54
N LYS A 10 1.48 11.28 11.77
CA LYS A 10 1.53 10.05 12.59
C LYS A 10 0.14 9.51 12.90
N GLU A 11 -0.80 10.38 13.25
CA GLU A 11 -2.20 10.00 13.45
C GLU A 11 -2.82 9.43 12.17
N HIS A 12 -2.52 10.02 11.01
CA HIS A 12 -2.95 9.49 9.72
C HIS A 12 -2.45 8.06 9.50
N PHE A 13 -1.18 7.76 9.77
CA PHE A 13 -0.65 6.41 9.60
C PHE A 13 -1.34 5.36 10.49
N ARG A 14 -1.76 5.75 11.70
CA ARG A 14 -2.50 4.86 12.61
C ARG A 14 -3.96 4.66 12.18
N SER A 15 -4.51 5.58 11.39
CA SER A 15 -5.92 5.58 10.98
C SER A 15 -6.31 4.41 10.06
N LYS A 16 -7.60 4.04 10.11
CA LYS A 16 -8.18 2.97 9.26
C LYS A 16 -8.07 3.30 7.76
N VAL A 17 -8.16 4.58 7.40
CA VAL A 17 -8.10 5.03 6.01
C VAL A 17 -6.73 4.71 5.41
N HIS A 18 -5.66 5.00 6.15
CA HIS A 18 -4.30 4.70 5.72
C HIS A 18 -4.07 3.18 5.58
N LYS A 19 -4.45 2.40 6.60
CA LYS A 19 -4.36 0.93 6.55
C LYS A 19 -5.14 0.32 5.39
N LYS A 20 -6.33 0.88 5.07
CA LYS A 20 -7.14 0.47 3.92
C LYS A 20 -6.42 0.78 2.60
N ARG A 21 -5.81 1.95 2.49
CA ARG A 21 -5.01 2.35 1.31
C ARG A 21 -3.84 1.38 1.08
N LEU A 22 -3.13 1.00 2.14
CA LEU A 22 -2.04 0.01 2.03
C LEU A 22 -2.55 -1.35 1.56
N LYS A 23 -3.70 -1.81 2.06
CA LYS A 23 -4.29 -3.08 1.59
C LYS A 23 -4.65 -3.02 0.11
N GLN A 24 -5.22 -1.91 -0.37
CA GLN A 24 -5.55 -1.72 -1.79
C GLN A 24 -4.31 -1.71 -2.68
N LEU A 25 -3.21 -1.11 -2.21
CA LEU A 25 -1.97 -1.04 -2.99
C LEU A 25 -1.22 -2.38 -3.08
N ARG A 26 -1.55 -3.36 -2.21
CA ARG A 26 -0.97 -4.71 -2.29
C ARG A 26 -1.52 -5.52 -3.46
N GLU A 27 -2.72 -5.17 -3.92
CA GLU A 27 -3.37 -5.78 -5.06
C GLU A 27 -2.87 -5.07 -6.33
N ALA A 28 -2.58 -5.85 -7.37
CA ALA A 28 -2.17 -5.29 -8.65
C ALA A 28 -3.29 -4.39 -9.21
N PRO A 29 -2.96 -3.24 -9.82
CA PRO A 29 -3.96 -2.39 -10.44
C PRO A 29 -4.61 -3.13 -11.61
N TYR A 30 -5.92 -2.96 -11.74
CA TYR A 30 -6.69 -3.53 -12.85
C TYR A 30 -6.21 -2.97 -14.18
N THR A 31 -5.82 -3.85 -15.11
CA THR A 31 -5.35 -3.45 -16.45
C THR A 31 -6.33 -3.87 -17.54
N GLN A 32 -6.25 -3.21 -18.69
CA GLN A 32 -7.10 -3.53 -19.86
C GLN A 32 -6.91 -4.99 -20.32
N GLU A 33 -5.68 -5.50 -20.29
CA GLU A 33 -5.36 -6.90 -20.60
C GLU A 33 -6.05 -7.89 -19.64
N GLU A 34 -6.27 -7.49 -18.37
CA GLU A 34 -7.07 -8.28 -17.43
C GLU A 34 -8.55 -8.31 -17.81
N ALA A 35 -9.08 -7.19 -18.31
CA ALA A 35 -10.45 -7.11 -18.81
C ALA A 35 -10.67 -8.01 -20.03
N GLU A 36 -9.76 -7.97 -21.00
CA GLU A 36 -9.82 -8.81 -22.21
C GLU A 36 -9.71 -10.30 -21.87
N ARG A 37 -8.84 -10.67 -20.93
CA ARG A 37 -8.75 -12.04 -20.42
C ARG A 37 -10.03 -12.49 -19.73
N ALA A 38 -10.65 -11.63 -18.93
CA ALA A 38 -11.95 -11.91 -18.31
C ALA A 38 -13.08 -12.07 -19.35
N ALA A 39 -12.97 -11.37 -20.49
CA ALA A 39 -13.88 -11.51 -21.64
C ALA A 39 -13.58 -12.74 -22.52
N GLY A 40 -12.55 -13.53 -22.21
CA GLY A 40 -12.17 -14.74 -22.96
C GLY A 40 -11.12 -14.52 -24.05
N MET A 41 -10.60 -13.30 -24.19
CA MET A 41 -9.46 -12.98 -25.06
C MET A 41 -8.15 -13.06 -24.26
N GLY A 42 -7.59 -14.26 -24.09
CA GLY A 42 -6.24 -14.48 -23.53
C GLY A 42 -6.14 -15.62 -22.51
N SER A 43 -4.99 -15.73 -21.84
CA SER A 43 -4.68 -16.82 -20.88
C SER A 43 -4.71 -16.33 -19.43
N TYR A 44 -5.16 -17.19 -18.50
CA TYR A 44 -5.21 -16.87 -17.07
C TYR A 44 -3.80 -16.67 -16.48
N ILE A 45 -3.61 -15.59 -15.72
CA ILE A 45 -2.37 -15.32 -14.97
C ILE A 45 -2.77 -14.94 -13.55
N ALA A 46 -2.17 -15.61 -12.57
CA ALA A 46 -2.45 -15.34 -11.16
C ALA A 46 -1.96 -13.92 -10.76
N PRO A 47 -2.73 -13.20 -9.92
CA PRO A 47 -2.37 -11.86 -9.47
C PRO A 47 -1.13 -11.90 -8.56
N LYS A 48 -0.16 -11.04 -8.84
CA LYS A 48 1.05 -10.89 -8.02
C LYS A 48 0.73 -10.01 -6.80
N LYS A 49 1.01 -10.50 -5.60
CA LYS A 49 0.90 -9.71 -4.37
C LYS A 49 2.14 -8.83 -4.24
N VAL A 50 1.95 -7.52 -4.13
CA VAL A 50 3.04 -6.56 -3.93
C VAL A 50 3.12 -6.21 -2.45
N GLU A 51 4.31 -6.28 -1.86
CA GLU A 51 4.54 -5.78 -0.51
C GLU A 51 4.73 -4.26 -0.55
N VAL A 52 3.81 -3.55 0.09
CA VAL A 52 3.81 -2.08 0.14
C VAL A 52 4.33 -1.63 1.49
N GLN A 53 5.54 -1.09 1.51
CA GLN A 53 6.14 -0.49 2.70
C GLN A 53 5.85 1.02 2.73
N THR A 54 5.58 1.54 3.92
CA THR A 54 5.42 2.98 4.14
C THR A 54 6.76 3.62 4.46
N GLN A 55 6.84 4.95 4.36
CA GLN A 55 7.99 5.71 4.83
C GLN A 55 8.31 5.34 6.29
N PRO A 56 9.58 5.14 6.64
CA PRO A 56 9.96 4.88 8.02
C PRO A 56 9.79 6.18 8.81
N LEU A 57 9.01 6.13 9.89
CA LEU A 57 9.02 7.19 10.89
C LEU A 57 10.32 7.03 11.69
N GLU A 58 11.11 8.09 11.84
CA GLU A 58 12.42 8.03 12.56
C GLU A 58 12.31 7.42 13.96
N GLU A 59 11.16 7.56 14.64
CA GLU A 59 10.90 6.95 15.96
C GLU A 59 10.91 5.41 15.96
N VAL A 60 10.58 4.77 14.84
CA VAL A 60 10.62 3.30 14.73
C VAL A 60 12.04 2.82 14.46
N ILE A 61 12.86 3.64 13.78
CA ILE A 61 14.27 3.36 13.52
C ILE A 61 15.10 3.47 14.81
N GLU A 62 14.82 4.46 15.66
CA GLU A 62 15.53 4.61 16.95
C GLU A 62 15.20 3.50 17.95
N MET A 63 13.95 2.99 17.95
CA MET A 63 13.57 1.84 18.78
C MET A 63 14.23 0.53 18.32
N GLU A 64 14.45 0.33 17.01
CA GLU A 64 15.13 -0.87 16.50
C GLU A 64 16.66 -0.77 16.59
N ALA A 65 17.24 0.42 16.50
CA ALA A 65 18.69 0.63 16.65
C ALA A 65 19.18 0.53 18.11
N SER A 66 18.27 0.64 19.09
CA SER A 66 18.57 0.53 20.53
C SER A 66 18.32 -0.87 21.11
N SER A 67 17.91 -1.86 20.28
CA SER A 67 17.60 -3.22 20.70
C SER A 67 18.60 -4.27 20.21
#